data_AF-A0A183EZ12-F1
#
_entry.id   AF-A0A183EZ12-F1
#
_cell.length_a   1.000
_cell.length_b   1.000
_cell.length_c   1.000
_cell.angle_alpha   90.00
_cell.angle_beta   90.00
_cell.angle_gamma   90.00
#
_symmetry.space_group_name_H-M   'P 1'
#
loop_
_entity.id
_entity.type
_entity.pdbx_description
1 polymer ?
#
loop_
_entity_poly.entity_id
_entity_poly.type
_entity_poly.pdbx_seq_one_letter_code
_entity_poly.pdbx_strand_id
1 'polypeptide(L)' 'MNMMGKRVNYACRSVITPDPYLDVDEIGIPELFAKKLTVTEWANAINLPKLRKMIKRGPDLHPGYEVNKHFFDFL' A
#
# COMPACT_ATOMS: atom_id res chain seq x y z
N MET A 1 21.48 11.69 19.54
CA MET A 1 21.53 10.33 18.97
C MET A 1 20.35 10.08 18.00
N ASN A 2 20.04 11.04 17.12
CA ASN A 2 18.96 10.94 16.12
C ASN A 2 19.40 11.54 14.76
N MET A 3 20.70 11.79 14.56
CA MET A 3 21.22 12.53 13.40
C MET A 3 21.73 11.62 12.27
N MET A 4 22.14 10.38 12.54
CA MET A 4 22.55 9.42 11.51
C MET A 4 21.92 8.05 11.76
N GLY A 5 21.16 7.54 10.79
CA GLY A 5 20.61 6.17 10.78
C GLY A 5 19.39 5.94 11.69
N LYS A 6 18.25 6.58 11.41
CA LYS A 6 16.99 6.33 12.14
C LYS A 6 16.20 5.19 11.50
N ARG A 7 15.48 4.43 12.32
CA ARG A 7 14.49 3.46 11.84
C ARG A 7 13.36 4.18 11.12
N VAL A 8 13.02 3.68 9.93
CA VAL A 8 11.98 4.23 9.07
C VAL A 8 10.71 3.39 9.15
N ASN A 9 9.57 4.05 9.05
CA ASN A 9 8.27 3.41 8.90
C ASN A 9 8.02 3.15 7.41
N TYR A 10 7.09 2.23 7.09
CA TYR A 10 6.71 1.89 5.70
C TYR A 10 7.86 1.37 4.82
N ALA A 11 8.73 0.53 5.38
CA ALA A 11 9.80 -0.13 4.63
C ALA A 11 9.71 -1.66 4.79
N CYS A 12 10.08 -2.39 3.73
CA CYS A 12 10.19 -3.85 3.72
C CYS A 12 11.54 -4.31 3.15
N ARG A 13 11.92 -5.56 3.42
CA ARG A 13 13.14 -6.20 2.89
C ARG A 13 12.86 -7.67 2.60
N SER A 14 13.36 -8.18 1.48
CA SER A 14 13.26 -9.60 1.09
C SER A 14 14.50 -10.06 0.32
N VAL A 15 14.60 -11.37 0.11
CA VAL A 15 15.54 -11.97 -0.84
C VAL A 15 15.05 -11.73 -2.27
N ILE A 16 15.96 -11.45 -3.20
CA ILE A 16 15.65 -11.20 -4.61
C ILE A 16 15.71 -12.51 -5.42
N THR A 17 14.89 -12.60 -6.48
CA THR A 17 14.87 -13.71 -7.44
C THR A 17 14.79 -13.11 -8.85
N PRO A 18 15.52 -13.64 -9.85
CA PRO A 18 15.43 -13.13 -11.22
C PRO A 18 14.07 -13.51 -11.85
N ASP A 19 13.41 -12.55 -12.51
CA ASP A 19 12.16 -12.75 -13.25
C ASP A 19 12.28 -12.12 -14.65
N PRO A 20 12.23 -12.90 -15.75
CA PRO A 20 12.35 -12.38 -17.11
C PRO A 20 11.05 -11.76 -17.66
N TYR A 21 9.91 -11.89 -16.95
CA TYR A 21 8.64 -11.31 -17.38
C TYR A 21 8.42 -9.88 -16.89
N LEU A 22 9.26 -9.41 -15.97
CA LEU A 22 9.19 -8.06 -15.44
C LEU A 22 9.99 -7.09 -16.30
N ASP A 23 9.48 -5.86 -16.43
CA ASP A 23 10.24 -4.81 -17.11
C ASP A 23 11.44 -4.34 -16.25
N VAL A 24 12.40 -3.66 -16.89
CA VAL A 24 13.65 -3.21 -16.26
C VAL A 24 13.37 -2.22 -15.11
N ASP A 25 12.26 -1.49 -15.18
CA ASP A 25 11.85 -0.50 -14.18
C ASP A 25 10.84 -1.05 -13.15
N GLU A 26 10.52 -2.35 -13.19
CA GLU A 26 9.52 -2.98 -12.32
C GLU A 26 10.15 -3.87 -11.23
N ILE A 27 9.38 -4.09 -10.15
CA ILE A 27 9.76 -5.03 -9.10
C ILE A 27 8.57 -5.86 -8.62
N GLY A 28 8.77 -7.17 -8.49
CA GLY A 28 7.75 -8.10 -8.02
C GLY A 28 7.56 -7.97 -6.52
N ILE A 29 6.42 -7.42 -6.09
CA ILE A 29 6.08 -7.28 -4.67
C ILE A 29 5.21 -8.48 -4.23
N PRO A 30 5.65 -9.28 -3.24
CA PRO A 30 4.82 -10.35 -2.68
C PRO A 30 3.53 -9.80 -2.06
N GLU A 31 2.43 -10.56 -2.15
CA GLU A 31 1.13 -10.16 -1.58
C GLU A 31 1.21 -9.83 -0.08
N LEU A 32 2.08 -10.54 0.67
CA LEU A 32 2.27 -10.31 2.10
C LEU A 32 2.78 -8.90 2.42
N PHE A 33 3.57 -8.30 1.52
CA PHE A 33 4.01 -6.91 1.65
C PHE A 33 2.94 -5.95 1.15
N ALA A 34 2.29 -6.26 0.03
CA ALA A 34 1.24 -5.43 -0.56
C ALA A 34 0.01 -5.24 0.36
N LYS A 35 -0.22 -6.16 1.30
CA LYS A 35 -1.28 -6.04 2.32
C LYS A 35 -0.89 -5.16 3.52
N LYS A 36 0.40 -5.04 3.82
CA LYS A 36 0.89 -4.31 5.01
C LYS A 36 1.38 -2.90 4.71
N LEU A 37 1.93 -2.68 3.52
CA LEU A 37 2.40 -1.37 3.10
C LEU A 37 1.23 -0.58 2.55
N THR A 38 0.85 0.47 3.28
CA THR A 38 -0.24 1.36 2.91
C THR A 38 0.29 2.73 2.49
N VAL A 39 -0.40 3.35 1.55
CA VAL A 39 -0.14 4.72 1.10
C VAL A 39 -1.41 5.53 1.35
N THR A 40 -1.24 6.73 1.87
CA THR A 40 -2.36 7.64 2.10
C THR A 40 -2.70 8.36 0.81
N GLU A 41 -3.88 8.08 0.26
CA GLU A 41 -4.44 8.82 -0.88
C GLU A 41 -5.55 9.77 -0.41
N TRP A 42 -5.57 11.00 -0.93
CA TRP A 42 -6.68 11.93 -0.71
C TRP A 42 -7.85 11.62 -1.64
N ALA A 43 -9.07 11.75 -1.13
CA ALA A 43 -10.28 11.57 -1.92
C ALA A 43 -10.49 12.75 -2.87
N ASN A 44 -10.62 12.45 -4.16
CA ASN A 44 -10.92 13.37 -5.26
C ASN A 44 -12.08 12.79 -6.08
N ALA A 45 -12.79 13.62 -6.84
CA ALA A 45 -13.94 13.16 -7.64
C ALA A 45 -13.60 12.00 -8.60
N ILE A 46 -12.37 11.96 -9.11
CA ILE A 46 -11.90 10.95 -10.08
C ILE A 46 -11.57 9.62 -9.39
N ASN A 47 -10.95 9.64 -8.21
CA ASN A 47 -10.50 8.42 -7.52
C ASN A 47 -11.56 7.83 -6.57
N LEU A 48 -12.59 8.60 -6.22
CA LEU A 48 -13.64 8.21 -5.29
C LEU A 48 -14.32 6.86 -5.65
N PRO A 49 -14.66 6.57 -6.93
CA PRO A 49 -15.25 5.28 -7.29
C PRO A 49 -14.31 4.09 -7.03
N LYS A 50 -12.99 4.28 -7.21
CA LYS A 50 -11.97 3.26 -6.97
C LYS A 50 -11.81 3.03 -5.46
N LEU A 51 -11.68 4.11 -4.69
CA LEU A 51 -11.57 4.06 -3.23
C LEU A 51 -12.77 3.35 -2.60
N ARG A 52 -14.00 3.67 -3.02
CA ARG A 52 -15.22 2.98 -2.52
C ARG A 52 -15.21 1.48 -2.79
N LYS A 53 -14.69 1.02 -3.93
CA LYS A 53 -14.56 -0.42 -4.24
C LYS A 53 -13.51 -1.09 -3.36
N MET A 54 -12.38 -0.42 -3.11
CA MET A 54 -11.30 -0.96 -2.28
C MET A 54 -11.69 -1.02 -0.79
N ILE A 55 -12.41 -0.02 -0.29
CA ILE A 55 -12.97 0.00 1.07
C ILE A 55 -13.93 -1.18 1.28
N LYS A 56 -14.82 -1.46 0.31
CA LYS A 56 -15.75 -2.60 0.38
C LYS A 56 -15.05 -3.96 0.43
N ARG A 57 -13.85 -4.09 -0.14
CA ARG A 57 -13.06 -5.34 -0.10
C ARG A 57 -12.39 -5.59 1.25
N GLY A 58 -12.19 -4.53 2.05
CA GLY A 58 -11.51 -4.62 3.34
C GLY A 58 -9.99 -4.80 3.24
N PRO A 59 -9.31 -4.98 4.38
CA PRO A 59 -7.84 -5.07 4.44
C PRO A 59 -7.26 -6.46 4.10
N ASP A 60 -8.06 -7.52 4.16
CA ASP A 60 -7.56 -8.90 4.03
C ASP A 60 -7.25 -9.32 2.58
N LEU A 61 -7.93 -8.70 1.61
CA LEU A 61 -7.84 -9.02 0.19
C LEU A 61 -7.21 -7.86 -0.59
N HIS A 62 -6.06 -8.11 -1.20
CA HIS A 62 -5.41 -7.14 -2.09
C HIS A 62 -6.06 -7.18 -3.50
N PRO A 63 -6.34 -6.03 -4.15
CA PRO A 63 -6.14 -4.66 -3.69
C PRO A 63 -7.31 -4.20 -2.81
N GLY A 64 -6.98 -3.97 -1.53
CA GLY A 64 -7.88 -3.57 -0.45
C GLY A 64 -7.41 -2.28 0.21
N TYR A 65 -8.22 -1.72 1.10
CA TYR A 65 -7.92 -0.46 1.77
C TYR A 65 -8.06 -0.61 3.29
N GLU A 66 -7.00 -0.25 4.02
CA GLU A 66 -7.06 -0.11 5.48
C GLU A 66 -7.45 1.33 5.81
N VAL A 67 -8.59 1.49 6.47
CA VAL A 67 -9.16 2.81 6.69
C VAL A 67 -8.72 3.34 8.04
N ASN A 68 -8.06 4.50 8.06
CA ASN A 68 -7.89 5.24 9.30
C ASN A 68 -9.27 5.69 9.80
N LYS A 69 -9.66 5.20 10.99
CA LYS A 69 -11.00 5.29 11.60
C LYS A 69 -11.55 6.72 11.81
N HIS A 70 -10.82 7.77 11.46
CA HIS A 70 -11.23 9.16 11.66
C HIS A 70 -11.92 9.83 10.47
N PHE A 71 -11.98 9.18 9.30
CA PHE A 71 -12.58 9.79 8.09
C PHE A 71 -13.83 9.08 7.57
N PHE A 72 -14.26 8.00 8.23
CA PHE A 72 -15.39 7.19 7.77
C PHE A 72 -16.75 7.86 8.00
N ASP A 73 -16.86 8.72 9.00
CA ASP A 73 -18.15 9.32 9.38
C ASP A 73 -18.69 10.35 8.36
N PHE A 74 -17.90 10.68 7.32
CA PHE A 74 -18.25 11.66 6.30
C PHE A 74 -18.42 11.08 4.88
N LEU A 75 -18.32 9.74 4.68
CA LEU A 75 -18.41 9.06 3.38
C LEU A 75 -19.47 7.94 3.37
#